data_AF-A0A5C6B3Q6-F1
#
_entry.id   AF-A0A5C6B3Q6-F1
#
_cell.length_a   1.000
_cell.length_b   1.000
_cell.length_c   1.000
_cell.angle_alpha   90.00
_cell.angle_beta   90.00
_cell.angle_gamma   90.00
#
_symmetry.space_group_name_H-M   'P 1'
#
loop_
_entity.id
_entity.type
_entity.pdbx_description
1 polymer ?
#
loop_
_entity_poly.entity_id
_entity_poly.type
_entity_poly.pdbx_seq_one_letter_code
_entity_poly.pdbx_strand_id
1 'polypeptide(L)'
;MNKSDCKSAMIGPRRFQWQVSGWCGGVFGGSAWLVPIAAILAFNGQPKLAILPAGSCVLMNLLGAVLWYLRDRILPFPALMGLLAAFSVSTPLIWFATSLYATPESLASLNWPQHAMPSILAALICPVIIAWFCILEYSHANEPVASQRVHR
;
A
#
# COMPACT_ATOMS: atom_id res chain seq x y z
N MET A 1 36.18 -12.71 9.96
CA MET A 1 34.70 -12.64 9.90
C MET A 1 34.30 -11.18 10.00
N ASN A 2 34.04 -10.52 8.87
CA ASN A 2 33.55 -9.15 8.87
C ASN A 2 32.17 -9.15 9.51
N LYS A 3 32.01 -8.43 10.62
CA LYS A 3 30.68 -8.02 11.09
C LYS A 3 30.11 -7.16 9.97
N SER A 4 29.26 -7.75 9.15
CA SER A 4 28.37 -6.97 8.29
C SER A 4 27.64 -6.02 9.23
N ASP A 5 27.95 -4.72 9.16
CA ASP A 5 27.23 -3.70 9.92
C ASP A 5 25.75 -3.90 9.65
N CYS A 6 25.04 -4.43 10.63
CA CYS A 6 23.64 -4.74 10.50
C CYS A 6 22.93 -3.39 10.44
N LYS A 7 22.51 -2.96 9.24
CA LYS A 7 21.75 -1.71 9.04
C LYS A 7 20.58 -1.66 10.02
N SER A 8 20.74 -0.89 11.09
CA SER A 8 19.72 -0.69 12.10
C SER A 8 18.61 0.17 11.53
N ALA A 9 17.36 -0.29 11.64
CA ALA A 9 16.20 0.50 11.21
C ALA A 9 16.05 1.73 12.11
N MET A 10 15.66 2.86 11.53
CA MET A 10 15.37 4.08 12.30
C MET A 10 14.12 3.85 13.15
N ILE A 11 14.25 3.99 14.47
CA ILE A 11 13.11 3.89 15.38
C ILE A 11 12.30 5.18 15.24
N GLY A 12 11.03 5.04 14.86
CA GLY A 12 10.11 6.17 14.80
C GLY A 12 9.81 6.70 16.20
N PRO A 13 9.44 7.98 16.36
CA PRO A 13 9.12 8.55 17.67
C PRO A 13 7.83 7.98 18.30
N ARG A 14 7.08 7.13 17.59
CA ARG A 14 5.69 6.76 17.89
C ARG A 14 5.40 5.28 17.60
N ARG A 15 4.13 4.87 17.52
CA ARG A 15 3.71 3.46 17.53
C ARG A 15 4.09 2.72 16.25
N PHE A 16 4.10 3.39 15.10
CA PHE A 16 4.51 2.77 13.85
C PHE A 16 6.03 2.59 13.84
N GLN A 17 6.45 1.33 13.77
CA GLN A 17 7.85 0.92 13.74
C GLN A 17 8.09 0.03 12.51
N TRP A 18 9.34 -0.01 12.04
CA TRP A 18 9.72 -0.92 10.96
C TRP A 18 9.57 -2.38 11.41
N GLN A 19 8.61 -3.09 10.83
CA GLN A 19 8.40 -4.52 11.04
C GLN A 19 8.49 -5.24 9.70
N VAL A 20 9.38 -6.23 9.58
CA VAL A 20 9.62 -6.96 8.32
C VAL A 20 8.33 -7.61 7.82
N SER A 21 7.65 -8.34 8.68
CA SER A 21 6.42 -9.07 8.34
C SER A 21 5.29 -8.12 7.96
N GLY A 22 5.08 -7.05 8.72
CA GLY A 22 4.06 -6.04 8.44
C GLY A 22 4.31 -5.30 7.13
N TRP A 23 5.56 -4.90 6.88
CA TRP A 23 5.93 -4.17 5.66
C TRP A 23 5.81 -5.05 4.42
N CYS A 24 6.48 -6.21 4.41
CA CYS A 24 6.42 -7.13 3.27
C CYS A 24 4.99 -7.61 3.03
N GLY A 25 4.27 -8.01 4.09
CA GLY A 25 2.88 -8.44 3.98
C GLY A 25 1.97 -7.35 3.42
N GLY A 26 2.15 -6.10 3.84
CA GLY A 26 1.40 -4.95 3.32
C GLY A 26 1.68 -4.64 1.85
N VAL A 27 2.96 -4.62 1.45
CA VAL A 27 3.36 -4.35 0.05
C VAL A 27 2.88 -5.47 -0.87
N PHE A 28 3.16 -6.73 -0.53
CA PHE A 28 2.74 -7.87 -1.34
C PHE A 28 1.22 -8.04 -1.34
N GLY A 29 0.57 -7.99 -0.18
CA GLY A 29 -0.88 -8.11 -0.07
C GLY A 29 -1.62 -6.99 -0.81
N GLY A 30 -1.16 -5.75 -0.67
CA GLY A 30 -1.76 -4.58 -1.32
C GLY A 30 -1.62 -4.56 -2.84
N SER A 31 -0.60 -5.23 -3.39
CA SER A 31 -0.36 -5.30 -4.85
C SER A 31 -0.76 -6.63 -5.49
N ALA A 32 -0.99 -7.69 -4.72
CA ALA A 32 -1.25 -9.04 -5.22
C ALA A 32 -2.49 -9.11 -6.14
N TRP A 33 -3.55 -8.36 -5.83
CA TRP A 33 -4.79 -8.36 -6.61
C TRP A 33 -4.62 -7.77 -8.03
N LEU A 34 -3.54 -7.04 -8.29
CA LEU A 34 -3.22 -6.52 -9.64
C LEU A 34 -2.76 -7.62 -10.60
N VAL A 35 -2.20 -8.72 -10.08
CA VAL A 35 -1.70 -9.83 -10.87
C VAL A 35 -2.82 -10.56 -11.64
N PRO A 36 -3.92 -11.02 -11.00
CA PRO A 36 -5.01 -11.66 -11.74
C PRO A 36 -5.70 -10.71 -12.74
N ILE A 37 -5.81 -9.40 -12.42
CA ILE A 37 -6.32 -8.40 -13.37
C ILE A 37 -5.43 -8.35 -14.62
N ALA A 38 -4.13 -8.17 -14.43
CA ALA A 38 -3.18 -8.11 -15.55
C ALA A 38 -3.20 -9.39 -16.39
N ALA A 39 -3.21 -10.56 -15.72
CA ALA A 39 -3.24 -11.85 -16.40
C ALA A 39 -4.49 -12.00 -17.27
N ILE A 40 -5.68 -11.78 -16.70
CA ILE A 40 -6.95 -11.93 -17.42
C ILE A 40 -7.05 -10.94 -18.59
N LEU A 41 -6.64 -9.68 -18.39
CA LEU A 41 -6.61 -8.70 -19.47
C LEU A 41 -5.67 -9.11 -20.61
N ALA A 42 -4.50 -9.67 -20.29
CA ALA A 42 -3.56 -10.16 -21.29
C ALA A 42 -4.11 -11.39 -22.05
N PHE A 43 -4.72 -12.34 -21.33
CA PHE A 43 -5.35 -13.53 -21.93
C PHE A 43 -6.49 -13.17 -22.88
N ASN A 44 -7.28 -12.14 -22.55
CA ASN A 44 -8.39 -11.69 -23.39
C ASN A 44 -7.98 -10.68 -24.47
N GLY A 45 -6.70 -10.70 -24.88
CA GLY A 45 -6.21 -9.92 -26.02
C GLY A 45 -6.06 -8.41 -25.77
N GLN A 46 -6.02 -7.97 -24.51
CA GLN A 46 -5.82 -6.57 -24.13
C GLN A 46 -4.47 -6.33 -23.42
N PRO A 47 -3.32 -6.68 -24.05
CA PRO A 47 -2.02 -6.54 -23.40
C PRO A 47 -1.67 -5.08 -23.09
N LYS A 48 -2.15 -4.12 -23.90
CA LYS A 48 -1.94 -2.68 -23.65
C LYS A 48 -2.58 -2.23 -22.34
N LEU A 49 -3.79 -2.71 -22.04
CA LEU A 49 -4.48 -2.40 -20.79
C LEU A 49 -3.84 -3.17 -19.62
N ALA A 50 -3.41 -4.41 -19.84
CA ALA A 50 -2.72 -5.24 -18.84
C ALA A 50 -1.40 -4.66 -18.33
N ILE A 51 -0.71 -3.83 -19.13
CA ILE A 51 0.50 -3.12 -18.70
C ILE A 51 0.22 -2.20 -17.50
N LEU A 52 -0.98 -1.62 -17.41
CA LEU A 52 -1.32 -0.69 -16.33
C LEU A 52 -1.34 -1.37 -14.93
N PRO A 53 -2.10 -2.45 -14.69
CA PRO A 53 -2.04 -3.20 -13.43
C PRO A 53 -0.69 -3.90 -13.23
N ALA A 54 -0.08 -4.49 -14.27
CA ALA A 54 1.22 -5.15 -14.14
C ALA A 54 2.33 -4.16 -13.76
N GLY A 55 2.40 -3.03 -14.46
CA GLY A 55 3.35 -1.95 -14.20
C GLY A 55 3.14 -1.34 -12.83
N SER A 56 1.89 -1.14 -12.41
CA SER A 56 1.58 -0.64 -11.06
C SER A 56 1.97 -1.65 -9.97
N CYS A 57 1.77 -2.95 -10.19
CA CYS A 57 2.21 -3.98 -9.27
C CYS A 57 3.73 -3.94 -9.08
N VAL A 58 4.49 -3.92 -10.18
CA VAL A 58 5.96 -3.82 -10.13
C VAL A 58 6.38 -2.52 -9.45
N LEU A 59 5.74 -1.39 -9.79
CA LEU A 59 6.06 -0.08 -9.22
C LEU A 59 5.86 -0.05 -7.70
N MET A 60 4.75 -0.60 -7.17
CA MET A 60 4.49 -0.62 -5.73
C MET A 60 5.47 -1.52 -4.98
N ASN A 61 5.85 -2.65 -5.57
CA ASN A 61 6.86 -3.53 -4.98
C ASN A 61 8.25 -2.89 -4.99
N LEU A 62 8.62 -2.20 -6.07
CA LEU A 62 9.86 -1.43 -6.15
C LEU A 62 9.87 -0.28 -5.14
N LEU A 63 8.79 0.48 -5.02
CA LEU A 63 8.66 1.55 -4.04
C LEU A 63 8.78 1.00 -2.61
N GLY A 64 8.08 -0.10 -2.32
CA GLY A 64 8.17 -0.80 -1.04
C GLY A 64 9.60 -1.28 -0.72
N ALA A 65 10.31 -1.82 -1.72
CA ALA A 65 11.69 -2.27 -1.58
C ALA A 65 12.68 -1.09 -1.39
N VAL A 66 12.49 0.01 -2.12
CA VAL A 66 13.32 1.22 -2.00
C VAL A 66 13.15 1.85 -0.62
N LEU A 67 11.90 2.03 -0.16
CA LEU A 67 11.61 2.56 1.17
C LEU A 67 12.17 1.65 2.28
N TRP A 68 12.10 0.34 2.10
CA TRP A 68 12.72 -0.62 3.01
C TRP A 68 14.25 -0.53 3.02
N TYR A 69 14.88 -0.35 1.85
CA TYR A 69 16.33 -0.16 1.75
C TYR A 69 16.80 1.14 2.44
N LEU A 70 15.95 2.17 2.40
CA LEU A 70 16.14 3.48 3.03
C LEU A 70 15.62 3.56 4.48
N ARG A 71 15.28 2.42 5.11
CA ARG A 71 14.76 2.36 6.49
C ARG A 71 15.68 2.96 7.56
N ASP A 72 16.96 3.13 7.24
CA ASP A 72 17.97 3.78 8.07
C ASP A 72 17.91 5.31 8.00
N ARG A 73 17.21 5.87 7.01
CA ARG A 73 17.14 7.31 6.73
C ARG A 73 15.72 7.89 6.77
N ILE A 74 14.70 7.04 6.69
CA ILE A 74 13.30 7.45 6.61
C ILE A 74 12.54 6.93 7.82
N LEU A 75 11.71 7.81 8.39
CA LEU A 75 10.81 7.45 9.46
C LEU A 75 9.72 6.47 8.96
N PRO A 76 9.33 5.47 9.77
CA PRO A 76 8.39 4.43 9.36
C PRO A 76 7.00 4.98 8.96
N PHE A 77 6.48 5.95 9.72
CA PHE A 77 5.15 6.50 9.44
C PHE A 77 5.07 7.27 8.11
N PRO A 78 5.94 8.26 7.81
CA PRO A 78 5.97 8.89 6.49
C PRO A 78 6.17 7.92 5.32
N ALA A 79 7.00 6.88 5.49
CA ALA A 79 7.19 5.85 4.47
C ALA A 79 5.90 5.07 4.20
N LEU A 80 5.18 4.65 5.26
CA LEU A 80 3.90 3.97 5.16
C LEU A 80 2.83 4.85 4.49
N MET A 81 2.78 6.14 4.87
CA MET A 81 1.83 7.10 4.29
C MET A 81 2.12 7.37 2.81
N GLY A 82 3.38 7.47 2.42
CA GLY A 82 3.77 7.60 1.02
C GLY A 82 3.35 6.39 0.19
N LEU A 83 3.53 5.17 0.72
CA LEU A 83 3.10 3.95 0.04
C LEU A 83 1.57 3.86 -0.07
N LEU A 84 0.83 4.17 1.00
CA LEU A 84 -0.63 4.21 0.98
C LEU A 84 -1.18 5.28 0.04
N ALA A 85 -0.52 6.44 -0.05
CA ALA A 85 -0.87 7.49 -1.00
C ALA A 85 -0.64 7.04 -2.46
N ALA A 86 0.43 6.28 -2.70
CA ALA A 86 0.66 5.67 -4.01
C ALA A 86 -0.48 4.68 -4.36
N PHE A 87 -0.89 3.83 -3.42
CA PHE A 87 -2.04 2.94 -3.59
C PHE A 87 -3.38 3.69 -3.76
N SER A 88 -3.58 4.81 -3.06
CA SER A 88 -4.82 5.59 -3.15
C SER A 88 -5.01 6.26 -4.51
N VAL A 89 -3.93 6.47 -5.27
CA VAL A 89 -3.99 6.99 -6.65
C VAL A 89 -4.02 5.85 -7.67
N SER A 90 -3.15 4.85 -7.53
CA SER A 90 -3.07 3.77 -8.52
C SER A 90 -4.31 2.89 -8.54
N THR A 91 -4.92 2.63 -7.38
CA THR A 91 -6.08 1.74 -7.27
C THR A 91 -7.28 2.29 -8.03
N PRO A 92 -7.75 3.54 -7.80
CA PRO A 92 -8.80 4.13 -8.62
C PRO A 92 -8.42 4.20 -10.10
N LEU A 93 -7.18 4.55 -10.43
CA LEU A 93 -6.74 4.66 -11.83
C LEU A 93 -6.91 3.32 -12.56
N ILE A 94 -6.40 2.24 -11.99
CA ILE A 94 -6.50 0.89 -12.57
C ILE A 94 -7.96 0.44 -12.61
N TRP A 95 -8.71 0.71 -11.54
CA TRP A 95 -10.10 0.32 -11.43
C TRP A 95 -10.98 0.99 -12.48
N PHE A 96 -10.89 2.30 -12.65
CA PHE A 96 -11.65 3.04 -13.65
C PHE A 96 -11.17 2.75 -15.07
N ALA A 97 -9.85 2.63 -15.30
CA ALA A 97 -9.33 2.23 -16.60
C ALA A 97 -9.85 0.85 -17.03
N THR A 98 -9.89 -0.11 -16.10
CA THR A 98 -10.45 -1.45 -16.36
C THR A 98 -11.95 -1.35 -16.64
N SER A 99 -12.70 -0.60 -15.83
CA SER A 99 -14.14 -0.40 -16.01
C SER A 99 -14.52 0.23 -17.36
N LEU A 100 -13.71 1.18 -17.84
CA LEU A 100 -14.00 1.97 -19.04
C LEU A 100 -13.50 1.32 -20.33
N TYR A 101 -12.38 0.59 -20.28
CA TYR A 101 -11.68 0.14 -21.48
C TYR A 101 -11.63 -1.38 -21.63
N ALA A 102 -11.98 -2.17 -20.61
CA ALA A 102 -11.95 -3.61 -20.71
C ALA A 102 -13.12 -4.18 -21.53
N THR A 103 -12.87 -5.25 -22.30
CA THR A 103 -13.94 -5.97 -23.00
C THR A 103 -14.93 -6.60 -22.01
N PRO A 104 -16.20 -6.81 -22.42
CA PRO A 104 -17.20 -7.48 -21.59
C PRO A 104 -16.76 -8.87 -21.09
N GLU A 105 -16.04 -9.63 -21.92
CA GLU A 105 -15.48 -10.95 -21.56
C GLU A 105 -14.47 -10.85 -20.42
N SER A 106 -13.65 -9.79 -20.41
CA SER A 106 -12.67 -9.53 -19.34
C SER A 106 -13.35 -9.12 -18.05
N LEU A 107 -14.35 -8.25 -18.14
CA LEU A 107 -15.14 -7.84 -16.99
C LEU A 107 -15.89 -9.03 -16.38
N ALA A 108 -16.46 -9.90 -17.22
CA ALA A 108 -17.12 -11.13 -16.76
C ALA A 108 -16.13 -12.09 -16.09
N SER A 109 -14.95 -12.30 -16.69
CA SER A 109 -13.89 -13.16 -16.14
C SER A 109 -13.36 -12.66 -14.79
N LEU A 110 -13.34 -11.34 -14.59
CA LEU A 110 -12.93 -10.70 -13.34
C LEU A 110 -14.04 -10.60 -12.30
N ASN A 111 -15.26 -11.03 -12.61
CA ASN A 111 -16.47 -10.73 -11.82
C ASN A 111 -16.57 -9.22 -11.50
N TRP A 112 -16.26 -8.38 -12.48
CA TRP A 112 -16.15 -6.94 -12.28
C TRP A 112 -17.50 -6.33 -11.90
N PRO A 113 -17.56 -5.47 -10.86
CA PRO A 113 -18.83 -4.96 -10.38
C PRO A 113 -19.53 -4.07 -11.40
N GLN A 114 -20.82 -4.30 -11.57
CA GLN A 114 -21.68 -3.55 -12.50
C GLN A 114 -22.30 -2.30 -11.87
N HIS A 115 -22.28 -2.21 -10.54
CA HIS A 115 -22.85 -1.08 -9.80
C HIS A 115 -21.76 -0.09 -9.37
N ALA A 116 -22.15 1.18 -9.21
CA ALA A 116 -21.23 2.24 -8.78
C ALA A 116 -20.72 2.05 -7.35
N MET A 117 -21.50 1.44 -6.46
CA MET A 117 -21.18 1.32 -5.03
C MET A 117 -19.86 0.58 -4.74
N PRO A 118 -19.61 -0.64 -5.28
CA PRO A 118 -18.31 -1.30 -5.11
C PRO A 118 -17.13 -0.47 -5.60
N SER A 119 -17.30 0.32 -6.67
CA SER A 119 -16.24 1.19 -7.21
C SER A 119 -15.92 2.37 -6.28
N ILE A 120 -16.95 2.98 -5.68
CA ILE A 120 -16.77 4.03 -4.68
C ILE A 120 -16.06 3.45 -3.45
N LEU A 121 -16.50 2.28 -2.97
CA LEU A 121 -15.86 1.61 -1.83
C LEU A 121 -14.39 1.31 -2.13
N ALA A 122 -14.07 0.73 -3.29
CA ALA A 122 -12.70 0.44 -3.70
C ALA A 122 -11.81 1.70 -3.70
N ALA A 123 -12.34 2.84 -4.18
CA ALA A 123 -11.61 4.10 -4.20
C ALA A 123 -11.41 4.70 -2.79
N LEU A 124 -12.31 4.43 -1.85
CA LEU A 124 -12.27 5.00 -0.49
C LEU A 124 -11.44 4.16 0.51
N ILE A 125 -11.16 2.89 0.23
CA ILE A 125 -10.40 2.01 1.15
C ILE A 125 -9.07 2.66 1.58
N CYS A 126 -8.25 3.07 0.62
CA CYS A 126 -6.92 3.63 0.94
C CYS A 126 -7.00 4.98 1.67
N PRO A 127 -7.82 5.96 1.24
CA PRO A 127 -8.04 7.20 1.99
C PRO A 127 -8.54 6.98 3.42
N VAL A 128 -9.43 6.01 3.64
CA VAL A 128 -9.94 5.67 4.98
C VAL A 128 -8.84 5.07 5.84
N ILE A 129 -8.03 4.15 5.31
CA ILE A 129 -6.88 3.59 6.03
C ILE A 129 -5.87 4.69 6.39
N ILE A 130 -5.58 5.60 5.45
CA ILE A 130 -4.73 6.78 5.67
C ILE A 130 -5.26 7.62 6.83
N ALA A 131 -6.54 7.98 6.80
CA ALA A 131 -7.16 8.78 7.85
C ALA A 131 -7.11 8.06 9.20
N TRP A 132 -7.41 6.76 9.21
CA TRP A 132 -7.34 5.92 10.41
C TRP A 132 -5.93 5.85 10.98
N PHE A 133 -4.90 5.65 10.16
CA PHE A 133 -3.51 5.60 10.61
C PHE A 133 -3.02 6.96 11.12
N CYS A 134 -3.45 8.07 10.50
CA CYS A 134 -3.26 9.40 11.08
C CYS A 134 -3.90 9.50 12.47
N ILE A 135 -5.17 9.11 12.62
CA ILE A 135 -5.85 9.15 13.93
C ILE A 135 -5.09 8.32 14.96
N LEU A 136 -4.67 7.09 14.63
CA LEU A 136 -3.91 6.22 15.54
C LEU A 136 -2.54 6.79 15.92
N GLU A 137 -1.86 7.46 14.99
CA GLU A 137 -0.55 8.04 15.22
C GLU A 137 -0.63 9.33 16.08
N TYR A 138 -1.73 10.08 15.99
CA TYR A 138 -1.89 11.37 16.69
C TYR A 138 -2.75 11.30 17.97
N SER A 139 -3.62 10.29 18.14
CA SER A 139 -4.52 10.19 19.30
C SER A 139 -3.78 9.97 20.63
N HIS A 140 -2.60 9.32 20.62
CA HIS A 140 -1.81 9.05 21.82
C HIS A 140 -0.63 10.01 22.02
N ALA A 141 -0.44 11.00 21.15
CA ALA A 141 0.54 12.07 21.38
C ALA A 141 0.15 13.00 22.55
N ASN A 142 -1.10 12.90 23.02
CA ASN A 142 -1.67 13.72 24.09
C ASN A 142 -1.65 13.04 25.46
N GLU A 143 -1.00 11.90 25.65
CA GLU A 143 -0.74 11.39 27.02
C GLU A 143 0.49 12.12 27.60
N PRO A 144 0.31 13.04 28.57
CA PRO A 144 1.44 13.72 29.18
C PRO A 144 2.33 12.72 29.92
N VAL A 145 3.64 12.92 29.79
CA VAL A 145 4.76 12.24 30.47
C VAL A 145 4.75 12.46 32.01
N ALA A 146 3.59 12.75 32.60
CA ALA A 146 3.45 13.09 34.02
C ALA A 146 3.39 11.86 34.96
N SER A 147 3.24 10.64 34.46
CA SER A 147 3.04 9.46 35.32
C SER A 147 4.32 8.68 35.68
N GLN A 148 5.46 8.92 35.02
CA GLN A 148 6.68 8.12 35.27
C GLN A 148 7.60 8.66 36.39
N ARG A 149 7.22 9.74 37.09
CA ARG A 149 8.10 10.38 38.10
C ARG A 149 7.77 10.09 39.57
N VAL A 150 6.86 9.15 39.87
CA VAL A 150 6.37 8.91 41.25
C VAL A 150 6.93 7.64 41.92
N HIS A 151 7.73 6.82 41.23
CA HIS A 151 8.30 5.59 41.83
C HIS A 151 9.83 5.46 41.66
N ARG A 152 10.57 6.55 41.82
CA ARG A 152 12.00 6.48 42.18
C ARG A 152 12.22 6.98 43.58
#